data_AF-A0A4V1VLL6-F1
#
_entry.id   AF-A0A4V1VLL6-F1
#
_cell.length_a   1.000
_cell.length_b   1.000
_cell.length_c   1.000
_cell.angle_alpha   90.00
_cell.angle_beta   90.00
_cell.angle_gamma   90.00
#
_symmetry.space_group_name_H-M   'P 1'
#
loop_
_entity.id
_entity.type
_entity.pdbx_description
1 polymer ?
#
loop_
_entity_poly.entity_id
_entity_poly.type
_entity_poly.pdbx_seq_one_letter_code
_entity_poly.pdbx_strand_id
1 'polypeptide(L)'
;VMDIARTTMELDLATKDPADEPLEAYERLLLDVMRGDQTLFTRSDEVDRLWCLVDPVLSDPPPIHRYAKGSWGPREARGLPGQRGWRLDGVDA
;
A
#
# COMPACT_ATOMS: atom_id res chain seq x y z
N VAL A 1 -12.65 -24.43 28.34
CA VAL A 1 -13.11 -23.43 27.36
C VAL A 1 -11.91 -22.57 27.03
N MET A 2 -11.48 -22.53 25.77
CA MET A 2 -10.33 -21.72 25.36
C MET A 2 -10.81 -20.29 25.11
N ASP A 3 -10.14 -19.31 25.72
CA ASP A 3 -10.45 -17.89 25.60
C ASP A 3 -9.41 -17.22 24.69
N ILE A 4 -9.85 -16.43 23.72
CA ILE A 4 -8.97 -15.79 22.73
C ILE A 4 -8.87 -14.31 23.05
N ALA A 5 -7.67 -13.86 23.43
CA ALA A 5 -7.35 -12.45 23.67
C ALA A 5 -6.62 -11.83 22.48
N ARG A 6 -6.86 -10.54 22.22
CA ARG A 6 -6.11 -9.76 21.23
C ARG A 6 -4.73 -9.42 21.80
N THR A 7 -3.69 -9.67 21.04
CA THR A 7 -2.32 -9.20 21.32
C THR A 7 -1.77 -8.44 20.12
N THR A 8 -0.84 -7.52 20.36
CA THR A 8 -0.08 -6.82 19.32
C THR A 8 1.36 -7.33 19.38
N MET A 9 1.92 -7.70 18.23
CA MET A 9 3.34 -8.01 18.09
C MET A 9 4.00 -6.88 17.29
N GLU A 10 5.08 -6.36 17.81
CA GLU A 10 5.89 -5.35 17.13
C GLU A 10 7.15 -6.03 16.59
N LEU A 11 7.40 -5.86 15.29
CA LEU A 11 8.61 -6.31 14.62
C LEU A 11 9.31 -5.09 14.05
N ASP A 12 10.43 -4.72 14.65
CA ASP A 12 11.26 -3.64 14.14
C ASP A 12 12.13 -4.16 12.98
N LEU A 13 11.77 -3.75 11.76
CA LEU A 13 12.52 -4.06 10.54
C LEU A 13 13.61 -3.03 10.24
N ALA A 14 13.70 -1.93 11.02
CA ALA A 14 14.70 -0.89 10.84
C ALA A 14 16.02 -1.21 11.54
N THR A 15 16.03 -2.14 12.50
CA THR A 15 17.25 -2.65 13.12
C THR A 15 18.02 -3.50 12.09
N LYS A 16 18.94 -2.85 11.39
CA LYS A 16 19.79 -3.46 10.36
C LYS A 16 20.81 -4.40 10.99
N ASP A 17 20.86 -5.65 10.53
CA ASP A 17 22.08 -6.45 10.67
C ASP A 17 23.13 -5.86 9.70
N PRO A 18 24.32 -5.46 10.16
CA PRO A 18 25.36 -4.92 9.26
C PRO A 18 25.82 -5.89 8.15
N ALA A 19 25.43 -7.17 8.21
CA ALA A 19 25.69 -8.15 7.15
C ALA A 19 24.60 -8.20 6.05
N ASP A 20 23.44 -7.58 6.24
CA ASP A 20 22.31 -7.59 5.30
C ASP A 20 21.98 -6.15 4.87
N GLU A 21 22.65 -5.66 3.83
CA GLU A 21 22.23 -4.44 3.14
C GLU A 21 21.19 -4.83 2.07
N PRO A 22 19.89 -4.54 2.28
CA PRO A 22 18.88 -4.89 1.30
C PRO A 22 19.10 -4.07 0.03
N LEU A 23 18.94 -4.71 -1.13
CA LEU A 23 19.00 -4.04 -2.41
C LEU A 23 17.94 -2.95 -2.48
N GLU A 24 18.33 -1.79 -3.01
CA GLU A 24 17.38 -0.74 -3.31
C GLU A 24 16.37 -1.21 -4.38
N ALA A 25 15.20 -0.58 -4.43
CA ALA A 25 14.08 -1.06 -5.26
C ALA A 25 14.47 -1.32 -6.71
N TYR A 26 15.27 -0.43 -7.32
CA TYR A 26 15.72 -0.59 -8.71
C TYR A 26 16.85 -1.61 -8.87
N GLU A 27 17.76 -1.70 -7.90
CA GLU A 27 18.83 -2.71 -7.92
C GLU A 27 18.25 -4.12 -7.90
N ARG A 28 17.21 -4.31 -7.07
CA ARG A 28 16.47 -5.55 -7.00
C ARG A 28 15.81 -5.91 -8.33
N LEU A 29 15.07 -4.98 -8.94
CA LEU A 29 14.40 -5.22 -10.21
C LEU A 29 15.40 -5.55 -11.34
N LEU A 30 16.52 -4.84 -11.42
CA LEU A 30 17.55 -5.12 -12.42
C LEU A 30 18.17 -6.51 -12.23
N LEU A 31 18.47 -6.88 -10.98
CA LEU A 31 18.98 -8.21 -10.65
C LEU A 31 17.99 -9.31 -11.03
N ASP A 32 16.70 -9.11 -10.76
CA ASP A 32 15.64 -10.07 -11.08
C ASP A 32 15.52 -10.26 -12.60
N VAL A 33 15.65 -9.19 -13.41
CA VAL A 33 15.73 -9.29 -14.88
C VAL A 33 16.93 -10.13 -15.33
N MET A 34 18.12 -9.89 -14.75
CA MET A 34 19.33 -10.65 -15.09
C MET A 34 19.18 -12.14 -14.73
N ARG A 35 18.40 -12.46 -13.69
CA ARG A 35 18.10 -13.82 -13.25
C ARG A 35 16.91 -14.46 -13.99
N GLY A 36 16.19 -13.69 -14.81
CA GLY A 36 14.96 -14.14 -15.46
C GLY A 36 13.78 -14.32 -14.50
N ASP A 37 13.84 -13.72 -13.31
CA ASP A 37 12.75 -13.74 -12.33
C ASP A 37 11.77 -12.59 -12.63
N GLN A 38 10.51 -12.95 -12.90
CA GLN A 38 9.45 -11.99 -13.26
C GLN A 38 8.45 -11.76 -12.12
N THR A 39 8.71 -12.26 -10.91
CA THR A 39 7.74 -12.23 -9.80
C THR A 39 7.32 -10.82 -9.39
N LEU A 40 8.22 -9.84 -9.51
CA LEU A 40 7.96 -8.43 -9.17
C LEU A 40 7.53 -7.57 -10.37
N PHE A 41 7.27 -8.18 -11.52
CA PHE A 41 6.86 -7.48 -12.73
C PHE A 41 5.36 -7.68 -12.98
N THR A 42 4.67 -6.59 -13.31
CA THR A 42 3.26 -6.65 -13.71
C THR A 42 3.14 -7.21 -15.12
N ARG A 43 2.23 -8.16 -15.33
CA ARG A 43 2.00 -8.77 -16.64
C ARG A 43 1.16 -7.87 -17.53
N SER A 44 1.24 -8.03 -18.85
CA SER A 44 0.52 -7.16 -19.79
C SER A 44 -1.00 -7.25 -19.65
N ASP A 45 -1.54 -8.46 -19.44
CA ASP A 45 -2.96 -8.69 -19.18
C ASP A 45 -3.46 -8.00 -17.91
N GLU A 46 -2.61 -7.95 -16.87
CA GLU A 46 -2.91 -7.24 -15.63
C GLU A 46 -2.94 -5.72 -15.84
N VAL A 47 -1.99 -5.18 -16.62
CA VAL A 47 -1.97 -3.75 -16.98
C VAL A 47 -3.22 -3.36 -17.77
N ASP A 48 -3.59 -4.15 -18.77
CA ASP A 48 -4.81 -3.91 -19.57
C ASP A 48 -6.05 -3.93 -18.68
N ARG A 49 -6.14 -4.89 -17.76
CA ARG A 49 -7.26 -4.99 -16.82
C ARG A 49 -7.33 -3.81 -15.87
N LEU A 50 -6.18 -3.34 -15.37
CA LEU A 50 -6.06 -2.17 -14.51
C LEU A 50 -6.56 -0.92 -15.24
N TRP A 51 -6.18 -0.72 -16.50
CA TRP A 51 -6.67 0.39 -17.30
C TRP A 51 -8.19 0.34 -17.49
N CYS A 52 -8.76 -0.82 -17.82
CA CYS A 52 -10.22 -0.97 -17.91
C CYS A 52 -10.96 -0.64 -16.60
N LEU A 53 -10.32 -0.80 -15.43
CA LEU A 53 -10.92 -0.45 -14.14
C LEU A 53 -10.86 1.05 -13.85
N VAL A 54 -9.74 1.69 -14.19
CA VAL A 54 -9.48 3.10 -13.83
C VAL A 54 -10.09 4.07 -14.84
N ASP A 55 -10.21 3.66 -16.11
CA ASP A 55 -10.68 4.51 -17.21
C ASP A 55 -12.05 5.19 -16.97
N PRO A 56 -13.09 4.51 -16.41
CA PRO A 56 -14.36 5.17 -16.11
C PRO A 56 -14.24 6.30 -15.08
N VAL A 57 -13.37 6.14 -14.07
CA VAL A 57 -13.16 7.14 -13.01
C VAL A 57 -12.39 8.35 -13.53
N LEU A 58 -11.49 8.15 -14.49
CA LEU A 58 -10.76 9.24 -15.14
C LEU A 58 -11.64 9.99 -16.16
N SER A 59 -12.53 9.28 -16.85
CA SER A 59 -13.41 9.85 -17.86
C SER A 59 -14.59 10.64 -17.26
N ASP A 60 -15.12 10.21 -16.12
CA ASP A 60 -16.18 10.88 -15.38
C ASP A 60 -15.81 11.00 -13.88
N PRO A 61 -14.93 11.95 -13.54
CA PRO A 61 -14.43 12.05 -12.18
C PRO A 61 -15.51 12.58 -11.22
N PRO A 62 -15.62 12.01 -10.01
CA PRO A 62 -16.56 12.50 -9.00
C PRO A 62 -16.18 13.90 -8.48
N PRO A 63 -17.08 14.57 -7.74
CA PRO A 63 -16.77 15.86 -7.13
C PRO A 63 -15.49 15.84 -6.27
N ILE A 64 -14.70 16.90 -6.39
CA ILE A 64 -13.44 17.03 -5.66
C ILE A 64 -13.71 17.45 -4.22
N HIS A 65 -13.31 16.60 -3.27
CA HIS A 65 -13.33 16.92 -1.84
C HIS A 65 -11.99 17.51 -1.40
N ARG A 66 -12.01 18.73 -0.86
CA ARG A 66 -10.81 19.42 -0.37
C ARG A 66 -10.45 18.96 1.04
N TYR A 67 -9.16 19.00 1.36
CA TYR A 67 -8.64 18.70 2.69
C TYR A 67 -7.43 19.59 2.99
N ALA A 68 -7.14 19.79 4.27
CA ALA A 68 -6.00 20.60 4.70
C ALA A 68 -4.68 19.86 4.42
N LYS A 69 -3.64 20.60 4.03
CA LYS A 69 -2.28 20.04 3.89
C LYS A 69 -1.83 19.43 5.23
N GLY A 70 -1.32 18.20 5.19
CA GLY A 70 -0.89 17.45 6.38
C GLY A 70 -2.02 16.72 7.11
N SER A 71 -3.29 16.87 6.68
CA SER A 71 -4.37 16.01 7.16
C SER A 71 -4.43 14.69 6.38
N TRP A 72 -5.08 13.69 6.96
CA TRP A 72 -5.30 12.36 6.38
C TRP A 72 -6.30 12.32 5.20
N GLY A 73 -6.76 13.48 4.72
CA GLY A 73 -7.73 13.58 3.63
C GLY A 73 -9.11 14.08 4.07
N PRO A 74 -10.08 14.10 3.14
CA PRO A 74 -11.42 14.63 3.39
C PRO A 74 -12.23 13.75 4.35
N ARG A 75 -13.26 14.31 4.99
CA ARG A 75 -14.09 13.59 5.97
C ARG A 75 -14.80 12.39 5.33
N GLU A 76 -15.17 12.53 4.08
CA GLU A 76 -15.84 11.55 3.24
C GLU A 76 -14.98 10.29 3.05
N ALA A 77 -13.64 10.43 3.00
CA ALA A 77 -12.72 9.30 2.87
C ALA A 77 -12.61 8.46 4.15
N ARG A 78 -12.92 9.02 5.33
CA ARG A 78 -12.81 8.31 6.62
C ARG A 78 -13.78 7.12 6.72
N GLY A 79 -14.93 7.19 6.01
CA GLY A 79 -15.97 6.17 6.04
C GLY A 79 -15.77 5.01 5.05
N LEU A 80 -14.90 5.16 4.04
CA LEU A 80 -14.67 4.16 2.99
C LEU A 80 -14.31 2.74 3.50
N PRO A 81 -13.43 2.56 4.50
CA PRO A 81 -13.04 1.22 4.98
C PRO A 81 -14.08 0.58 5.92
N GLY A 82 -15.22 1.22 6.18
CA GLY A 82 -16.26 0.72 7.07
C GLY A 82 -15.82 0.61 8.53
N GLN A 83 -16.41 -0.32 9.29
CA GLN A 83 -16.25 -0.44 10.75
C GLN A 83 -14.79 -0.67 11.21
N ARG A 84 -13.93 -1.24 10.36
CA ARG A 84 -12.53 -1.50 10.73
C ARG A 84 -11.67 -0.24 10.69
N GLY A 85 -12.12 0.79 9.98
CA GLY A 85 -11.41 2.06 9.84
C GLY A 85 -10.10 1.93 9.07
N TRP A 86 -9.48 3.08 8.80
CA TRP A 86 -8.10 3.14 8.36
C TRP A 86 -7.18 2.77 9.53
N ARG A 87 -6.17 1.93 9.27
CA ARG A 87 -5.07 1.68 10.22
C ARG A 87 -3.97 2.67 9.87
N LEU A 88 -3.95 3.77 10.60
CA LEU A 88 -3.00 4.85 10.43
C LEU A 88 -2.10 4.81 11.65
N ASP A 89 -0.80 4.60 11.44
CA ASP A 89 0.16 4.58 12.54
C ASP A 89 0.40 6.02 13.01
N GLY A 90 -0.02 6.30 14.25
CA GLY A 90 0.50 7.40 15.07
C GLY A 90 0.46 8.81 14.49
N VAL A 91 -0.70 9.32 14.05
CA VAL A 91 -1.02 10.77 14.05
C VAL A 91 -2.53 10.89 14.24
N ASP A 92 -2.96 11.56 15.31
CA ASP A 92 -4.35 11.71 15.77
C ASP A 92 -5.39 11.81 14.64
N ALA A 93 -6.43 10.98 14.75
CA ALA A 93 -7.61 10.97 13.90
C ALA A 93 -8.57 12.13 14.21
#